data_AF-A0A840TJ21-F1
#
_entry.id   AF-A0A840TJ21-F1
#
_cell.length_a   1.000
_cell.length_b   1.000
_cell.length_c   1.000
_cell.angle_alpha   90.00
_cell.angle_beta   90.00
_cell.angle_gamma   90.00
#
_symmetry.space_group_name_H-M   'P 1'
#
loop_
_entity.id
_entity.type
_entity.pdbx_description
1 polymer ?
#
loop_
_entity_poly.entity_id
_entity_poly.type
_entity_poly.pdbx_seq_one_letter_code
_entity_poly.pdbx_strand_id
1 'polypeptide(L)' 'MTFSKEDFTATIGKAKEWVPGCREAFSLFEERMVLDRLSKSLIANYGRNVAHLPLLFMRLSPEVSVTEVNSSLCRKF' A
#
# COMPACT_ATOMS: atom_id res chain seq x y z
N MET A 1 15.43 -12.71 -8.76
CA MET A 1 15.13 -11.98 -7.52
C MET A 1 14.42 -12.95 -6.58
N THR A 2 15.09 -13.36 -5.50
CA THR A 2 14.52 -14.21 -4.46
C THR A 2 13.70 -13.33 -3.52
N PHE A 3 12.39 -13.54 -3.49
CA PHE A 3 11.48 -12.94 -2.54
C PHE A 3 11.87 -13.36 -1.11
N SER A 4 12.29 -12.42 -0.26
CA SER A 4 12.40 -12.65 1.19
C SER A 4 11.10 -12.25 1.88
N LYS A 5 10.62 -13.09 2.79
CA LYS A 5 9.41 -12.83 3.58
C LYS A 5 9.59 -11.65 4.54
N GLU A 6 10.83 -11.28 4.85
CA GLU A 6 11.17 -10.12 5.68
C GLU A 6 10.84 -8.80 4.95
N ASP A 7 11.04 -8.76 3.63
CA ASP A 7 10.69 -7.59 2.80
C ASP A 7 9.16 -7.37 2.73
N PHE A 8 8.38 -8.44 2.86
CA PHE A 8 6.91 -8.42 2.74
C PHE A 8 6.26 -7.58 3.85
N THR A 9 6.61 -7.84 5.11
CA THR A 9 6.11 -7.08 6.26
C THR A 9 6.78 -5.72 6.37
N ALA A 10 8.00 -5.58 5.87
CA ALA A 10 8.74 -4.33 5.92
C ALA A 10 8.05 -3.21 5.14
N THR A 11 7.48 -3.46 3.95
CA THR A 11 6.85 -2.40 3.15
C THR A 11 5.63 -1.79 3.84
N ILE A 12 4.71 -2.63 4.33
CA ILE A 12 3.51 -2.15 5.02
C ILE A 12 3.90 -1.49 6.34
N GLY A 13 4.84 -2.09 7.10
CA GLY A 13 5.37 -1.51 8.33
C GLY A 13 5.97 -0.11 8.11
N LYS A 14 6.84 0.04 7.09
CA LYS A 14 7.44 1.32 6.69
C LYS A 14 6.38 2.34 6.31
N ALA A 15 5.37 1.96 5.52
CA ALA A 15 4.28 2.86 5.16
C ALA A 15 3.52 3.36 6.40
N LYS A 16 3.18 2.45 7.33
CA LYS A 16 2.49 2.76 8.59
C LYS A 16 3.33 3.62 9.54
N GLU A 17 4.65 3.63 9.41
CA GLU A 17 5.57 4.38 10.26
C GLU A 17 5.95 5.74 9.67
N TRP A 18 6.20 5.79 8.36
CA TRP A 18 6.77 6.98 7.70
C TRP A 18 5.71 7.93 7.13
N VAL A 19 4.50 7.44 6.88
CA VAL A 19 3.42 8.25 6.30
C VAL A 19 2.34 8.50 7.35
N PRO A 20 2.15 9.76 7.80
CA PRO A 20 1.11 10.11 8.77
C PRO A 20 -0.28 9.67 8.30
N GLY A 21 -1.09 9.13 9.21
CA GLY A 21 -2.44 8.64 8.90
C GLY A 21 -2.49 7.28 8.18
N CYS A 22 -1.33 6.75 7.74
CA CYS A 22 -1.31 5.51 6.96
C CYS A 22 -1.65 4.29 7.82
N ARG A 23 -1.34 4.33 9.13
CA ARG A 23 -1.72 3.28 10.08
C ARG A 23 -3.23 3.16 10.22
N GLU A 24 -3.92 4.27 10.45
CA GLU A 24 -5.38 4.32 10.56
C GLU A 24 -6.04 3.91 9.24
N ALA A 25 -5.57 4.44 8.11
CA ALA A 25 -6.09 4.10 6.79
C ALA A 25 -5.94 2.61 6.46
N PHE A 26 -4.79 2.00 6.81
CA PHE A 26 -4.60 0.56 6.63
C PHE A 26 -5.50 -0.28 7.53
N SER A 27 -5.79 0.19 8.75
CA SER A 27 -6.71 -0.51 9.65
C SER A 27 -8.12 -0.57 9.05
N LEU A 28 -8.61 0.54 8.49
CA LEU A 28 -9.91 0.60 7.80
C LEU A 28 -9.93 -0.29 6.55
N PHE A 29 -8.82 -0.32 5.81
CA PHE A 29 -8.65 -1.22 4.67
C PHE A 29 -8.75 -2.69 5.09
N GLU A 30 -8.00 -3.10 6.12
CA GLU A 30 -8.01 -4.49 6.62
C GLU A 30 -9.40 -4.88 7.13
N GLU A 31 -10.06 -4.00 7.89
CA GLU A 31 -11.44 -4.19 8.36
C GLU A 31 -12.40 -4.42 7.19
N ARG A 32 -12.35 -3.55 6.17
CA ARG A 32 -13.21 -3.66 5.00
C ARG A 32 -13.02 -4.99 4.26
N MET A 33 -11.77 -5.40 4.05
CA MET A 33 -11.47 -6.64 3.33
C MET A 33 -11.92 -7.89 4.10
N VAL A 34 -11.90 -7.85 5.44
CA VAL A 34 -12.44 -8.91 6.30
C VAL A 34 -13.96 -8.96 6.19
N LEU A 35 -14.64 -7.80 6.23
CA LEU A 35 -16.10 -7.72 6.08
C LEU A 35 -16.57 -8.26 4.71
N ASP A 36 -15.80 -7.97 3.66
CA ASP A 36 -16.05 -8.48 2.30
C ASP A 36 -15.65 -9.96 2.12
N ARG A 37 -15.20 -10.64 3.21
CA ARG A 37 -14.79 -12.05 3.24
C ARG A 37 -13.71 -12.42 2.22
N LEU A 38 -12.83 -11.48 1.92
CA LEU A 38 -11.74 -11.70 0.98
C LEU A 38 -10.67 -12.59 1.61
N SER A 39 -9.93 -13.31 0.77
CA SER A 39 -8.91 -14.24 1.26
C SER A 39 -7.77 -13.49 1.95
N LYS A 40 -7.16 -14.13 2.96
CA LYS A 40 -5.96 -13.60 3.63
C LYS A 40 -4.82 -13.32 2.64
N SER A 41 -4.72 -14.13 1.58
CA SER A 41 -3.72 -13.93 0.53
C SER A 41 -3.99 -12.69 -0.32
N LEU A 42 -5.27 -12.36 -0.59
CA LEU A 42 -5.63 -11.13 -1.27
C LEU A 42 -5.29 -9.92 -0.41
N ILE A 43 -5.65 -9.92 0.88
CA ILE A 43 -5.32 -8.84 1.82
C ILE A 43 -3.81 -8.60 1.86
N ALA A 44 -3.03 -9.68 1.97
CA ALA A 44 -1.58 -9.67 1.96
C ALA A 44 -0.97 -9.11 0.66
N ASN A 45 -1.45 -9.57 -0.50
CA ASN A 45 -0.89 -9.17 -1.79
C ASN A 45 -1.32 -7.77 -2.19
N TYR A 46 -2.61 -7.49 -2.06
CA TYR A 46 -3.17 -6.20 -2.42
C TYR A 46 -2.69 -5.11 -1.46
N GLY A 47 -2.66 -5.40 -0.15
CA GLY A 47 -2.13 -4.49 0.86
C GLY A 47 -0.68 -4.05 0.56
N ARG A 48 0.19 -4.95 0.08
CA ARG A 48 1.54 -4.55 -0.35
C ARG A 48 1.54 -3.55 -1.49
N ASN A 49 0.78 -3.82 -2.55
CA ASN A 49 0.69 -2.92 -3.70
C ASN A 49 0.15 -1.56 -3.27
N VAL A 50 -0.86 -1.54 -2.40
CA VAL A 50 -1.42 -0.31 -1.84
C VAL A 50 -0.39 0.44 -1.00
N ALA A 51 0.45 -0.22 -0.20
CA ALA A 51 1.47 0.41 0.64
C ALA A 51 2.60 1.10 -0.15
N HIS A 52 2.82 0.71 -1.41
CA HIS A 52 3.83 1.36 -2.25
C HIS A 52 3.42 2.78 -2.69
N LEU A 53 2.12 3.06 -2.86
CA LEU A 53 1.64 4.40 -3.23
C LEU A 53 1.96 5.46 -2.17
N PRO A 54 1.59 5.30 -0.89
CA PRO A 54 1.90 6.30 0.11
C PRO A 54 3.41 6.44 0.35
N LEU A 55 4.19 5.37 0.19
CA LEU A 55 5.66 5.45 0.26
C LEU A 55 6.27 6.22 -0.92
N LEU A 56 5.67 6.13 -2.12
CA LEU A 56 6.16 6.81 -3.31
C LEU A 56 5.86 8.31 -3.28
N PHE A 57 4.67 8.67 -2.81
CA PHE A 57 4.20 10.07 -2.81
C PHE A 57 4.34 10.77 -1.45
N MET A 58 4.71 10.06 -0.39
CA MET A 58 4.77 10.53 0.99
C MET A 58 3.46 11.19 1.46
N ARG A 59 2.33 10.65 0.98
CA ARG A 59 0.96 11.16 1.18
C ARG A 59 -0.01 10.01 1.26
N LEU A 60 -1.21 10.24 1.79
CA LEU A 60 -2.23 9.19 1.78
C LEU A 60 -2.73 8.94 0.35
N SER A 61 -3.05 7.69 0.02
CA SER A 61 -3.51 7.32 -1.33
C SER A 61 -4.66 8.18 -1.88
N PRO A 62 -5.67 8.62 -1.09
CA PRO A 62 -6.72 9.51 -1.57
C PRO A 62 -6.25 10.92 -1.96
N GLU A 63 -5.08 11.36 -1.49
CA GLU A 63 -4.51 12.68 -1.78
C GLU A 63 -3.70 12.70 -3.07
N VAL A 64 -3.49 11.54 -3.70
CA VAL A 64 -2.72 11.39 -4.93
C VAL A 64 -3.68 11.31 -6.11
N SER A 65 -3.51 12.22 -7.07
CA SER A 65 -4.34 12.22 -8.27
C SER A 65 -4.00 11.05 -9.20
N VAL A 66 -4.99 10.58 -9.97
CA VAL A 66 -4.78 9.54 -11.00
C VAL A 66 -3.73 9.97 -12.02
N THR A 67 -3.66 11.26 -12.33
CA THR A 67 -2.63 11.84 -13.21
C THR A 67 -1.22 11.67 -12.64
N GLU A 68 -1.02 11.95 -11.35
CA GLU A 68 0.29 11.77 -10.69
C GLU A 68 0.70 10.29 -10.65
N VAL A 69 -0.26 9.40 -10.35
CA VAL A 69 -0.02 7.95 -10.40
C VAL A 69 0.42 7.55 -11.81
N ASN A 70 -0.32 7.93 -12.84
CA ASN A 70 -0.01 7.59 -14.23
C ASN A 70 1.35 8.15 -14.66
N SER A 71 1.67 9.40 -14.32
CA SER A 71 2.99 9.99 -14.59
C SER A 71 4.12 9.21 -13.92
N SER A 72 3.91 8.72 -12.69
CA SER A 72 4.93 7.92 -11.99
C SER A 72 5.16 6.56 -12.62
N LEU A 73 4.12 5.95 -13.20
CA LEU A 73 4.19 4.66 -13.88
C LEU A 73 4.81 4.78 -15.28
N CYS A 74 4.51 5.86 -16.00
CA CYS A 74 4.98 6.09 -17.37
C CYS A 74 6.39 6.69 -17.46
N ARG A 75 7.00 7.13 -16.35
CA ARG A 75 8.34 7.77 -16.34
C ARG A 75 9.51 6.84 -16.70
N LYS A 76 9.26 5.55 -16.94
CA LYS A 76 10.28 4.52 -17.24
C LYS A 76 10.40 4.13 -18.73
N PHE A 77 9.85 4.92 -19.65
CA PHE A 77 10.05 4.72 -21.10
C PHE A 77 10.82 5.87 -21.72
#